data_AF-A0A7L3MRK7-F1
#
_entry.id   AF-A0A7L3MRK7-F1
#
_cell.length_a   1.000
_cell.length_b   1.000
_cell.length_c   1.000
_cell.angle_alpha   90.00
_cell.angle_beta   90.00
_cell.angle_gamma   90.00
#
_symmetry.space_group_name_H-M   'P 1'
#
loop_
_entity.id
_entity.type
_entity.pdbx_description
1 polymer ?
#
loop_
_entity_poly.entity_id
_entity_poly.type
_entity_poly.pdbx_seq_one_letter_code
_entity_poly.pdbx_strand_id
1 'polypeptide(L)'
;VFPGVRQAQWLTKTKLVEGLPPAVQGIMDNPDLGLQELEERAKHVVSHARLWHSAEVAPKREQYCPVLFENLIHICRLMSGKYPSLTKRMLARNCRIAATWERESILLQVRGLSGILMNSMAPIPPVASKEEILATKEHVLETFYPIAPTIDLQEVNVYKELNDTGQCFRDGYPYSHPHTLFFLESANVRTDRFRPEQLRAKMLMFAFGNALAKAKALHG
;
A
#
# COMPACT_ATOMS: atom_id res chain seq x y z
N VAL A 1 16.62 -8.62 16.71
CA VAL A 1 16.16 -7.50 15.84
C VAL A 1 15.71 -8.15 14.54
N PHE A 2 14.43 -8.03 14.19
CA PHE A 2 13.91 -8.68 12.98
C PHE A 2 14.18 -7.82 11.74
N PRO A 3 14.63 -8.40 10.62
CA PRO A 3 15.13 -7.65 9.46
C PRO A 3 14.08 -6.80 8.72
N GLY A 4 12.78 -6.97 9.01
CA GLY A 4 11.72 -6.04 8.60
C GLY A 4 11.72 -5.73 7.10
N VAL A 5 12.08 -4.49 6.73
CA VAL A 5 12.10 -4.05 5.32
C VAL A 5 13.15 -4.80 4.51
N ARG A 6 14.31 -5.12 5.08
CA ARG A 6 15.39 -5.86 4.38
C ARG A 6 14.94 -7.26 4.00
N GLN A 7 14.21 -7.91 4.90
CA GLN A 7 13.59 -9.21 4.63
C GLN A 7 12.60 -9.12 3.47
N ALA A 8 11.69 -8.14 3.52
CA ALA A 8 10.70 -7.96 2.46
C ALA A 8 11.37 -7.69 1.09
N GLN A 9 12.41 -6.85 1.04
CA GLN A 9 13.17 -6.56 -0.17
C GLN A 9 13.82 -7.81 -0.77
N TRP A 10 14.36 -8.68 0.09
CA TRP A 10 14.94 -9.94 -0.34
C TRP A 10 13.88 -10.89 -0.91
N LEU A 11 12.73 -11.01 -0.22
CA LEU A 11 11.60 -11.86 -0.64
C LEU A 11 10.97 -11.40 -1.96
N THR A 12 10.88 -10.08 -2.19
CA THR A 12 10.28 -9.49 -3.40
C THR A 12 11.29 -9.16 -4.49
N LYS A 13 12.60 -9.32 -4.24
CA LYS A 13 13.69 -8.94 -5.13
C LYS A 13 13.59 -7.48 -5.60
N THR A 14 13.47 -6.55 -4.66
CA THR A 14 13.28 -5.11 -4.94
C THR A 14 14.38 -4.24 -4.35
N LYS A 15 14.80 -3.21 -5.08
CA LYS A 15 15.75 -2.19 -4.63
C LYS A 15 15.04 -1.05 -3.87
N LEU A 16 15.61 -0.59 -2.76
CA LEU A 16 15.17 0.64 -2.11
C LEU A 16 15.70 1.86 -2.86
N VAL A 17 14.85 2.85 -3.06
CA VAL A 17 15.26 4.21 -3.41
C VAL A 17 14.74 5.11 -2.30
N GLU A 18 15.61 5.94 -1.73
CA GLU A 18 15.22 6.88 -0.69
C GLU A 18 14.45 8.06 -1.30
N GLY A 19 13.42 8.52 -0.58
CA GLY A 19 12.56 9.61 -1.02
C GLY A 19 11.41 9.20 -1.95
N LEU A 20 10.70 10.19 -2.46
CA LEU A 20 9.61 10.01 -3.43
C LEU A 20 10.14 10.24 -4.85
N PRO A 21 9.52 9.63 -5.87
CA PRO A 21 9.89 9.87 -7.24
C PRO A 21 9.70 11.34 -7.66
N PRO A 22 10.54 11.88 -8.57
CA PRO A 22 10.43 13.27 -9.03
C PRO A 22 9.05 13.63 -9.59
N ALA A 23 8.38 12.69 -10.27
CA ALA A 23 7.03 12.88 -10.80
C ALA A 23 5.99 13.12 -9.69
N VAL A 24 6.18 12.55 -8.51
CA VAL A 24 5.31 12.77 -7.35
C VAL A 24 5.70 14.06 -6.64
N GLN A 25 7.00 14.34 -6.54
CA GLN A 25 7.51 15.54 -5.90
C GLN A 25 7.09 16.82 -6.65
N GLY A 26 7.14 16.80 -7.99
CA GLY A 26 6.65 17.90 -8.83
C GLY A 26 5.15 18.18 -8.69
N ILE A 27 4.35 17.23 -8.20
CA ILE A 27 2.94 17.51 -7.83
C ILE A 27 2.89 18.36 -6.57
N MET A 28 3.77 18.14 -5.60
CA MET A 28 3.82 18.93 -4.36
C MET A 28 4.28 20.35 -4.63
N ASP A 29 5.16 20.55 -5.61
CA ASP A 29 5.70 21.86 -5.95
C ASP A 29 4.74 22.72 -6.79
N ASN A 30 3.59 22.17 -7.20
CA ASN A 30 2.63 22.90 -8.02
C ASN A 30 1.87 23.95 -7.17
N PRO A 31 2.02 25.25 -7.47
CA PRO A 31 1.40 26.33 -6.71
C PRO A 31 -0.14 26.29 -6.76
N ASP A 32 -0.73 25.72 -7.81
CA ASP A 32 -2.18 25.63 -8.00
C ASP A 32 -2.86 24.65 -7.05
N LEU A 33 -2.10 23.82 -6.31
CA LEU A 33 -2.67 22.95 -5.29
C LEU A 33 -3.28 23.74 -4.13
N GLY A 34 -2.81 24.97 -3.86
CA GLY A 34 -3.26 25.74 -2.70
C GLY A 34 -2.94 25.03 -1.39
N LEU A 35 -1.67 24.62 -1.21
CA LEU A 35 -1.22 23.80 -0.08
C LEU A 35 -1.61 24.37 1.29
N GLN A 36 -1.61 25.70 1.44
CA GLN A 36 -1.98 26.35 2.69
C GLN A 36 -3.45 26.10 3.07
N GLU A 37 -4.38 26.15 2.12
CA GLU A 37 -5.79 25.86 2.37
C GLU A 37 -5.99 24.38 2.70
N LEU A 38 -5.26 23.49 2.02
CA LEU A 38 -5.26 22.06 2.30
C LEU A 38 -4.69 21.75 3.70
N GLU A 39 -3.65 22.46 4.12
CA GLU A 39 -3.05 22.31 5.45
C GLU A 39 -4.04 22.69 6.55
N GLU A 40 -4.74 23.82 6.41
CA GLU A 40 -5.76 24.23 7.37
C GLU A 40 -6.92 23.22 7.43
N ARG A 41 -7.41 22.75 6.27
CA ARG A 41 -8.42 21.69 6.22
C ARG A 41 -7.95 20.39 6.87
N ALA A 42 -6.68 20.03 6.69
CA ALA A 42 -6.09 18.85 7.32
C ALA A 42 -6.05 19.00 8.85
N LYS A 43 -5.68 20.18 9.38
CA LYS A 43 -5.75 20.48 10.83
C LYS A 43 -7.16 20.33 11.36
N HIS A 44 -8.16 20.88 10.67
CA HIS A 44 -9.58 20.72 11.03
C HIS A 44 -10.02 19.26 11.07
N VAL A 45 -9.60 18.47 10.09
CA VAL A 45 -9.92 17.03 10.04
C VAL A 45 -9.27 16.24 11.17
N VAL A 46 -8.03 16.57 11.55
CA VAL A 46 -7.35 15.97 12.70
C VAL A 46 -8.08 16.31 13.99
N SER A 47 -8.43 17.58 14.20
CA SER A 47 -9.18 18.05 15.38
C SER A 47 -10.55 17.38 15.45
N HIS A 48 -11.28 17.33 14.34
CA HIS A 48 -12.56 16.64 14.28
C HIS A 48 -12.45 15.16 14.68
N ALA A 49 -11.54 14.42 14.06
CA ALA A 49 -11.40 12.98 14.35
C ALA A 49 -10.98 12.70 15.80
N ARG A 50 -10.11 13.54 16.38
CA ARG A 50 -9.52 13.30 17.71
C ARG A 50 -10.25 13.97 18.88
N LEU A 51 -11.12 14.94 18.64
CA LEU A 51 -11.75 15.72 19.72
C LEU A 51 -13.27 15.83 19.56
N TRP A 52 -13.78 16.08 18.36
CA TRP A 52 -15.18 16.47 18.17
C TRP A 52 -16.08 15.36 17.63
N HIS A 53 -15.49 14.26 17.14
CA HIS A 53 -16.25 13.16 16.55
C HIS A 53 -17.04 12.33 17.57
N SER A 54 -16.58 12.27 18.82
CA SER A 54 -17.21 11.50 19.90
C SER A 54 -17.54 12.41 21.07
N ALA A 55 -18.52 12.01 21.88
CA ALA A 55 -18.79 12.62 23.18
C ALA A 55 -17.71 12.26 24.23
N GLU A 56 -16.85 11.27 23.94
CA GLU A 56 -15.71 10.92 24.77
C GLU A 56 -14.65 12.04 24.75
N VAL A 57 -14.07 12.36 25.92
CA VAL A 57 -13.01 13.38 26.07
C VAL A 57 -11.79 13.08 25.20
N ALA A 58 -11.46 11.80 25.02
CA ALA A 58 -10.36 11.33 24.19
C ALA A 58 -10.78 10.04 23.46
N PRO A 59 -11.28 10.13 22.21
CA PRO A 59 -11.66 8.98 21.41
C PRO A 59 -10.51 8.00 21.28
N LYS A 60 -10.84 6.71 21.33
CA LYS A 60 -9.87 5.63 21.17
C LYS A 60 -9.34 5.55 19.74
N ARG A 61 -8.16 4.96 19.55
CA ARG A 61 -7.52 4.83 18.22
C ARG A 61 -8.36 4.06 17.23
N GLU A 62 -9.04 3.03 17.71
CA GLU A 62 -9.97 2.23 16.90
C GLU A 62 -11.11 3.07 16.34
N GLN A 63 -11.54 4.10 17.07
CA GLN A 63 -12.61 5.01 16.67
C GLN A 63 -12.10 6.11 15.74
N TYR A 64 -11.05 6.84 16.13
CA TYR A 64 -10.63 8.01 15.36
C TYR A 64 -9.84 7.66 14.09
N CYS A 65 -9.13 6.53 14.03
CA CYS A 65 -8.24 6.23 12.91
C CYS A 65 -9.00 6.02 11.58
N PRO A 66 -10.12 5.26 11.54
CA PRO A 66 -10.96 5.17 10.34
C PRO A 66 -11.57 6.52 9.95
N VAL A 67 -12.05 7.29 10.94
CA VAL A 67 -12.68 8.61 10.72
C VAL A 67 -11.69 9.60 10.12
N LEU A 68 -10.47 9.66 10.68
CA LEU A 68 -9.39 10.47 10.16
C LEU A 68 -9.06 10.11 8.72
N PHE A 69 -8.96 8.80 8.43
CA PHE A 69 -8.71 8.33 7.07
C PHE A 69 -9.80 8.76 6.08
N GLU A 70 -11.07 8.51 6.39
CA GLU A 70 -12.19 8.88 5.51
C GLU A 70 -12.25 10.39 5.27
N ASN A 71 -12.02 11.19 6.31
CA ASN A 71 -12.00 12.65 6.19
C ASN A 71 -10.83 13.15 5.33
N LEU A 72 -9.63 12.55 5.46
CA LEU A 72 -8.50 12.89 4.60
C LEU A 72 -8.77 12.52 3.14
N ILE A 73 -9.33 11.33 2.89
CA ILE A 73 -9.74 10.92 1.54
C ILE A 73 -10.82 11.86 0.98
N HIS A 74 -11.75 12.31 1.82
CA HIS A 74 -12.76 13.28 1.42
C HIS A 74 -12.14 14.61 0.96
N ILE A 75 -11.18 15.17 1.72
CA ILE A 75 -10.45 16.38 1.30
C ILE A 75 -9.77 16.15 -0.05
N CYS A 76 -9.08 15.02 -0.24
CA CYS A 76 -8.45 14.71 -1.53
C CYS A 76 -9.47 14.62 -2.68
N ARG A 77 -10.70 14.18 -2.41
CA ARG A 77 -11.78 14.14 -3.41
C ARG A 77 -12.33 15.50 -3.77
N LEU A 78 -12.28 16.50 -2.87
CA LEU A 78 -12.71 17.87 -3.20
C LEU A 78 -11.88 18.48 -4.33
N MET A 79 -10.65 17.99 -4.54
CA MET A 79 -9.80 18.39 -5.65
C MET A 79 -10.31 17.91 -7.02
N SER A 80 -11.39 17.10 -7.07
CA SER A 80 -11.96 16.60 -8.35
C SER A 80 -12.46 17.72 -9.26
N GLY A 81 -12.81 18.89 -8.71
CA GLY A 81 -13.17 20.06 -9.52
C GLY A 81 -11.98 20.60 -10.33
N LYS A 82 -10.77 20.61 -9.74
CA LYS A 82 -9.53 20.99 -10.43
C LYS A 82 -8.97 19.85 -11.28
N TYR A 83 -9.14 18.61 -10.83
CA TYR A 83 -8.63 17.42 -11.49
C TYR A 83 -9.76 16.40 -11.73
N PRO A 84 -10.49 16.50 -12.85
CA PRO A 84 -11.62 15.62 -13.15
C PRO A 84 -11.25 14.13 -13.22
N SER A 85 -9.98 13.81 -13.51
CA SER A 85 -9.47 12.43 -13.53
C SER A 85 -9.60 11.72 -12.18
N LEU A 86 -9.68 12.45 -11.06
CA LEU A 86 -9.85 11.85 -9.73
C LEU A 86 -11.20 11.13 -9.58
N THR A 87 -12.21 11.47 -10.40
CA THR A 87 -13.52 10.81 -10.43
C THR A 87 -13.47 9.40 -11.03
N LYS A 88 -12.43 9.07 -11.80
CA LYS A 88 -12.21 7.76 -12.43
C LYS A 88 -11.54 6.76 -11.48
N ARG A 89 -11.82 6.89 -10.18
CA ARG A 89 -11.24 6.08 -9.11
C ARG A 89 -12.29 5.73 -8.07
N MET A 90 -12.13 4.59 -7.41
CA MET A 90 -13.06 4.10 -6.41
C MET A 90 -12.32 3.48 -5.24
N LEU A 91 -12.87 3.68 -4.04
CA LEU A 91 -12.36 3.07 -2.83
C LEU A 91 -13.09 1.76 -2.58
N ALA A 92 -12.37 0.65 -2.69
CA ALA A 92 -12.86 -0.68 -2.39
C ALA A 92 -12.37 -1.13 -1.00
N ARG A 93 -13.23 -1.82 -0.27
CA ARG A 93 -12.94 -2.37 1.07
C ARG A 93 -13.04 -3.89 1.02
N ASN A 94 -12.34 -4.56 1.94
CA ASN A 94 -12.36 -6.01 2.09
C ASN A 94 -11.94 -6.76 0.81
N CYS A 95 -11.11 -6.14 -0.03
CA CYS A 95 -10.54 -6.82 -1.18
C CYS A 95 -9.57 -7.89 -0.68
N ARG A 96 -9.70 -9.10 -1.19
CA ARG A 96 -8.75 -10.18 -0.89
C ARG A 96 -7.69 -10.23 -1.96
N ILE A 97 -6.48 -10.55 -1.56
CA ILE A 97 -5.42 -10.85 -2.51
C ILE A 97 -4.79 -12.21 -2.20
N ALA A 98 -4.41 -12.91 -3.25
CA ALA A 98 -3.49 -14.02 -3.25
C ALA A 98 -2.50 -13.85 -4.40
N ALA A 99 -1.20 -13.96 -4.11
CA ALA A 99 -0.16 -13.99 -5.14
C ALA A 99 0.91 -14.98 -4.72
N THR A 100 1.31 -15.85 -5.64
CA THR A 100 2.29 -16.91 -5.40
C THR A 100 3.52 -16.71 -6.28
N TRP A 101 4.73 -16.84 -5.75
CA TRP A 101 5.97 -16.79 -6.51
C TRP A 101 7.06 -17.65 -5.87
N GLU A 102 8.13 -17.91 -6.62
CA GLU A 102 9.26 -18.70 -6.16
C GLU A 102 10.50 -17.81 -5.99
N ARG A 103 11.27 -18.05 -4.93
CA ARG A 103 12.57 -17.42 -4.69
C ARG A 103 13.54 -18.45 -4.11
N GLU A 104 14.61 -18.75 -4.84
CA GLU A 104 15.64 -19.73 -4.42
C GLU A 104 15.06 -21.09 -4.01
N SER A 105 14.15 -21.62 -4.83
CA SER A 105 13.44 -22.89 -4.57
C SER A 105 12.49 -22.87 -3.38
N ILE A 106 12.20 -21.69 -2.82
CA ILE A 106 11.19 -21.49 -1.79
C ILE A 106 9.93 -20.93 -2.45
N LEU A 107 8.82 -21.65 -2.30
CA LEU A 107 7.51 -21.17 -2.71
C LEU A 107 6.96 -20.19 -1.67
N LEU A 108 6.64 -18.99 -2.11
CA LEU A 108 6.13 -17.91 -1.27
C LEU A 108 4.72 -17.54 -1.72
N GLN A 109 3.85 -17.29 -0.75
CA GLN A 109 2.49 -16.82 -1.01
C GLN A 109 2.15 -15.66 -0.08
N VAL A 110 1.70 -14.55 -0.66
CA VAL A 110 1.02 -13.49 0.08
C VAL A 110 -0.47 -13.70 -0.06
N ARG A 111 -1.15 -13.82 1.08
CA ARG A 111 -2.60 -13.96 1.16
C ARG A 111 -3.16 -13.08 2.25
N GLY A 112 -4.29 -12.42 1.99
CA GLY A 112 -4.99 -11.69 3.03
C GLY A 112 -6.00 -10.69 2.52
N LEU A 113 -6.58 -9.94 3.46
CA LEU A 113 -7.39 -8.78 3.16
C LEU A 113 -6.45 -7.60 2.84
N SER A 114 -6.45 -7.16 1.59
CA SER A 114 -5.92 -5.87 1.18
C SER A 114 -6.80 -4.79 1.79
N GLY A 115 -6.38 -4.24 2.94
CA GLY A 115 -7.17 -3.35 3.81
C GLY A 115 -8.20 -2.47 3.09
N ILE A 116 -7.81 -1.25 2.73
CA ILE A 116 -8.62 -0.37 1.88
C ILE A 116 -7.82 -0.11 0.61
N LEU A 117 -8.43 -0.34 -0.55
CA LEU A 117 -7.77 -0.26 -1.84
C LEU A 117 -8.43 0.80 -2.71
N MET A 118 -7.66 1.80 -3.13
CA MET A 118 -8.06 2.71 -4.19
C MET A 118 -7.77 2.05 -5.53
N ASN A 119 -8.83 1.84 -6.30
CA ASN A 119 -8.77 1.35 -7.68
C ASN A 119 -8.98 2.50 -8.66
N SER A 120 -8.43 2.36 -9.86
CA SER A 120 -8.61 3.27 -10.97
C SER A 120 -9.04 2.52 -12.24
N MET A 121 -9.64 3.27 -13.16
CA MET A 121 -9.91 2.78 -14.52
C MET A 121 -8.63 2.66 -15.37
N ALA A 122 -7.56 3.38 -15.01
CA ALA A 122 -6.29 3.37 -15.74
C ALA A 122 -5.12 2.96 -14.84
N PRO A 123 -4.09 2.29 -15.37
CA PRO A 123 -2.89 1.96 -14.61
C PRO A 123 -2.08 3.23 -14.28
N ILE A 124 -1.31 3.15 -13.19
CA ILE A 124 -0.32 4.18 -12.86
C ILE A 124 0.80 4.12 -13.91
N PRO A 125 1.24 5.27 -14.46
CA PRO A 125 2.35 5.30 -15.42
C PRO A 125 3.65 4.78 -14.79
N PRO A 126 4.56 4.21 -15.59
CA PRO A 126 5.86 3.77 -15.10
C PRO A 126 6.64 4.95 -14.54
N VAL A 127 7.21 4.75 -13.35
CA VAL A 127 7.98 5.78 -12.63
C VAL A 127 9.43 5.82 -13.07
N ALA A 128 10.04 4.64 -13.24
CA ALA A 128 11.44 4.50 -13.63
C ALA A 128 11.58 4.30 -15.15
N SER A 129 12.68 4.82 -15.71
CA SER A 129 13.00 4.61 -17.11
C SER A 129 13.53 3.19 -17.37
N LYS A 130 13.62 2.79 -18.65
CA LYS A 130 14.16 1.45 -19.00
C LYS A 130 15.62 1.32 -18.60
N GLU A 131 16.38 2.40 -18.71
CA GLU A 131 17.81 2.48 -18.39
C GLU A 131 18.01 2.31 -16.88
N GLU A 132 17.20 2.98 -16.05
CA GLU A 132 17.23 2.83 -14.60
C GLU A 132 16.92 1.40 -14.15
N ILE A 133 15.95 0.75 -14.80
CA ILE A 133 15.62 -0.66 -14.55
C ILE A 133 16.81 -1.55 -14.91
N LEU A 134 17.46 -1.33 -16.06
CA LEU A 134 18.62 -2.12 -16.48
C LEU A 134 19.81 -1.94 -15.53
N ALA A 135 20.03 -0.73 -15.02
CA ALA A 135 21.07 -0.44 -14.03
C ALA A 135 20.87 -1.22 -12.71
N THR A 136 19.65 -1.66 -12.39
CA THR A 136 19.42 -2.48 -11.19
C THR A 136 20.02 -3.89 -11.26
N LYS A 137 20.49 -4.35 -12.43
CA LYS A 137 21.16 -5.66 -12.57
C LYS A 137 22.43 -5.76 -11.72
N GLU A 138 23.14 -4.65 -11.54
CA GLU A 138 24.37 -4.59 -10.75
C GLU A 138 24.09 -4.52 -9.24
N HIS A 139 22.84 -4.26 -8.84
CA HIS A 139 22.47 -4.15 -7.45
C HIS A 139 22.38 -5.53 -6.79
N VAL A 140 23.17 -5.71 -5.73
CA VAL A 140 23.14 -6.90 -4.88
C VAL A 140 22.25 -6.63 -3.66
N LEU A 141 21.32 -7.55 -3.40
CA LEU A 141 20.45 -7.46 -2.22
C LEU A 141 21.25 -7.80 -0.96
N GLU A 142 21.01 -7.03 0.10
CA GLU A 142 21.63 -7.28 1.40
C GLU A 142 21.24 -8.66 1.94
N THR A 143 22.20 -9.39 2.48
CA THR A 143 21.96 -10.64 3.21
C THR A 143 21.98 -10.37 4.71
N PHE A 144 21.24 -11.16 5.46
CA PHE A 144 21.10 -10.98 6.91
C PHE A 144 21.37 -12.29 7.67
N TYR A 145 22.38 -13.04 7.20
CA TYR A 145 22.87 -14.24 7.86
C TYR A 145 23.25 -13.92 9.32
N PRO A 146 22.89 -14.77 10.31
CA PRO A 146 22.35 -16.13 10.21
C PRO A 146 20.82 -16.24 10.15
N ILE A 147 20.09 -15.12 10.04
CA ILE A 147 18.63 -15.12 10.06
C ILE A 147 18.10 -15.63 8.72
N ALA A 148 17.20 -16.62 8.77
CA ALA A 148 16.55 -17.15 7.56
C ALA A 148 15.59 -16.11 6.94
N PRO A 149 15.55 -15.96 5.61
CA PRO A 149 14.61 -15.03 4.94
C PRO A 149 13.13 -15.33 5.17
N THR A 150 12.79 -16.55 5.54
CA THR A 150 11.41 -17.00 5.81
C THR A 150 11.01 -16.89 7.28
N ILE A 151 11.85 -16.33 8.15
CA ILE A 151 11.52 -16.13 9.56
C ILE A 151 10.22 -15.32 9.71
N ASP A 152 9.41 -15.66 10.71
CA ASP A 152 8.08 -15.08 10.97
C ASP A 152 7.02 -15.29 9.87
N LEU A 153 7.33 -16.02 8.80
CA LEU A 153 6.32 -16.47 7.84
C LEU A 153 5.66 -17.76 8.35
N GLN A 154 4.38 -17.92 8.03
CA GLN A 154 3.66 -19.14 8.35
C GLN A 154 4.10 -20.26 7.39
N GLU A 155 4.76 -21.28 7.91
CA GLU A 155 5.05 -22.50 7.15
C GLU A 155 3.79 -23.37 7.06
N VAL A 156 3.39 -23.72 5.84
CA VAL A 156 2.15 -24.47 5.56
C VAL A 156 2.46 -25.56 4.54
N ASN A 157 2.11 -26.80 4.85
CA ASN A 157 2.29 -27.96 3.96
C ASN A 157 1.08 -28.22 3.06
N VAL A 158 -0.11 -27.77 3.48
CA VAL A 158 -1.36 -27.93 2.73
C VAL A 158 -1.80 -26.55 2.25
N TYR A 159 -1.47 -26.22 1.01
CA TYR A 159 -1.79 -24.94 0.40
C TYR A 159 -2.36 -25.12 -1.01
N LYS A 160 -2.95 -24.04 -1.53
CA LYS A 160 -3.36 -23.94 -2.92
C LYS A 160 -2.65 -22.74 -3.53
N GLU A 161 -1.95 -22.97 -4.62
CA GLU A 161 -1.38 -21.88 -5.40
C GLU A 161 -2.52 -21.05 -6.00
N LEU A 162 -2.52 -19.76 -5.66
CA LEU A 162 -3.55 -18.83 -6.06
C LEU A 162 -2.87 -17.53 -6.53
N ASN A 163 -3.35 -17.04 -7.66
CA ASN A 163 -3.05 -15.71 -8.17
C ASN A 163 -4.40 -15.04 -8.41
N ASP A 164 -4.93 -14.45 -7.35
CA ASP A 164 -6.26 -13.85 -7.35
C ASP A 164 -6.15 -12.44 -6.78
N THR A 165 -6.64 -11.47 -7.54
CA THR A 165 -6.77 -10.08 -7.08
C THR A 165 -8.08 -9.88 -6.29
N GLY A 166 -8.89 -10.93 -6.15
CA GLY A 166 -10.12 -10.98 -5.37
C GLY A 166 -11.35 -10.47 -6.13
N GLN A 167 -12.47 -10.37 -5.41
CA GLN A 167 -13.75 -9.90 -5.99
C GLN A 167 -13.68 -8.48 -6.57
N CYS A 168 -12.70 -7.67 -6.16
CA CYS A 168 -12.52 -6.29 -6.61
C CYS A 168 -11.96 -6.15 -8.04
N PHE A 169 -11.64 -7.27 -8.71
CA PHE A 169 -11.00 -7.30 -10.02
C PHE A 169 -11.55 -8.40 -10.94
N ARG A 170 -12.80 -8.81 -10.72
CA ARG A 170 -13.48 -9.75 -11.63
C ARG A 170 -13.47 -9.20 -13.06
N ASP A 171 -13.46 -10.11 -14.03
CA ASP A 171 -13.56 -9.73 -15.44
C ASP A 171 -14.79 -8.86 -15.68
N GLY A 172 -14.58 -7.73 -16.37
CA GLY A 172 -15.59 -6.71 -16.61
C GLY A 172 -15.75 -5.64 -15.52
N TYR A 173 -14.96 -5.68 -14.44
CA TYR A 173 -15.00 -4.62 -13.43
C TYR A 173 -14.40 -3.31 -13.95
N PRO A 174 -15.11 -2.17 -13.90
CA PRO A 174 -14.64 -0.91 -14.51
C PRO A 174 -13.34 -0.35 -13.91
N TYR A 175 -13.08 -0.63 -12.62
CA TYR A 175 -11.92 -0.12 -11.88
C TYR A 175 -10.93 -1.24 -11.63
N SER A 176 -10.33 -1.76 -12.70
CA SER A 176 -9.53 -2.99 -12.67
C SER A 176 -8.04 -2.79 -12.34
N HIS A 177 -7.61 -1.56 -12.04
CA HIS A 177 -6.19 -1.25 -11.75
C HIS A 177 -6.01 -0.79 -10.30
N PRO A 178 -5.22 -1.50 -9.47
CA PRO A 178 -4.90 -1.04 -8.13
C PRO A 178 -4.02 0.22 -8.20
N HIS A 179 -4.41 1.27 -7.48
CA HIS A 179 -3.70 2.55 -7.45
C HIS A 179 -2.99 2.77 -6.11
N THR A 180 -3.69 2.62 -4.98
CA THR A 180 -3.11 2.86 -3.65
C THR A 180 -3.72 1.96 -2.60
N LEU A 181 -2.88 1.27 -1.83
CA LEU A 181 -3.28 0.47 -0.68
C LEU A 181 -3.14 1.30 0.60
N PHE A 182 -4.19 1.34 1.40
CA PHE A 182 -4.19 1.97 2.71
C PHE A 182 -4.30 0.90 3.80
N PHE A 183 -3.34 0.94 4.71
CA PHE A 183 -3.31 0.11 5.91
C PHE A 183 -3.63 0.99 7.11
N LEU A 184 -4.71 0.65 7.83
CA LEU A 184 -5.10 1.32 9.06
C LEU A 184 -4.68 0.45 10.23
N GLU A 185 -3.68 0.92 10.99
CA GLU A 185 -3.30 0.32 12.27
C GLU A 185 -4.12 0.98 13.38
N SER A 186 -5.32 0.45 13.57
CA SER A 186 -6.33 1.05 14.44
C SER A 186 -6.29 0.50 15.87
N ALA A 187 -5.58 -0.60 16.16
CA ALA A 187 -5.63 -1.26 17.47
C ALA A 187 -5.29 -0.31 18.63
N ASN A 188 -6.10 -0.38 19.70
CA ASN A 188 -5.92 0.47 20.88
C ASN A 188 -4.68 0.08 21.69
N VAL A 189 -4.40 -1.22 21.78
CA VAL A 189 -3.29 -1.75 22.58
C VAL A 189 -1.98 -1.66 21.81
N ARG A 190 -0.92 -1.15 22.44
CA ARG A 190 0.36 -0.91 21.75
C ARG A 190 1.04 -2.19 21.25
N THR A 191 0.89 -3.29 21.97
CA THR A 191 1.50 -4.59 21.65
C THR A 191 0.94 -5.22 20.40
N ASP A 192 -0.32 -4.92 20.09
CA ASP A 192 -1.04 -5.54 18.96
C ASP A 192 -0.75 -4.81 17.64
N ARG A 193 -0.07 -3.65 17.73
CA ARG A 193 0.29 -2.83 16.58
C ARG A 193 1.61 -3.28 15.98
N PHE A 194 1.67 -3.25 14.65
CA PHE A 194 2.93 -3.41 13.94
C PHE A 194 3.92 -2.29 14.31
N ARG A 195 5.19 -2.67 14.51
CA ARG A 195 6.28 -1.68 14.56
C ARG A 195 6.42 -0.99 13.20
N PRO A 196 6.94 0.25 13.13
CA PRO A 196 7.06 0.97 11.85
C PRO A 196 7.75 0.19 10.74
N GLU A 197 8.83 -0.53 11.04
CA GLU A 197 9.55 -1.36 10.06
C GLU A 197 8.75 -2.58 9.61
N GLN A 198 8.04 -3.24 10.52
CA GLN A 198 7.18 -4.37 10.19
C GLN A 198 5.98 -3.93 9.35
N LEU A 199 5.40 -2.77 9.64
CA LEU A 199 4.33 -2.19 8.85
C LEU A 199 4.81 -1.86 7.44
N ARG A 200 5.99 -1.24 7.29
CA ARG A 200 6.59 -0.98 5.97
C ARG A 200 6.87 -2.27 5.18
N ALA A 201 7.38 -3.31 5.85
CA ALA A 201 7.58 -4.62 5.24
C ALA A 201 6.26 -5.22 4.74
N LYS A 202 5.20 -5.18 5.56
CA LYS A 202 3.85 -5.60 5.18
C LYS A 202 3.33 -4.79 3.98
N MET A 203 3.48 -3.47 3.98
CA MET A 203 3.09 -2.61 2.87
C MET A 203 3.79 -3.01 1.56
N LEU A 204 5.11 -3.28 1.61
CA LEU A 204 5.88 -3.74 0.46
C LEU A 204 5.38 -5.08 -0.08
N MET A 205 5.22 -6.08 0.80
CA MET A 205 4.76 -7.42 0.42
C MET A 205 3.37 -7.39 -0.23
N PHE A 206 2.44 -6.61 0.32
CA PHE A 206 1.10 -6.48 -0.26
C PHE A 206 1.09 -5.67 -1.55
N ALA A 207 1.89 -4.60 -1.66
CA ALA A 207 2.01 -3.84 -2.90
C ALA A 207 2.59 -4.70 -4.03
N PHE A 208 3.66 -5.45 -3.73
CA PHE A 208 4.25 -6.43 -4.64
C PHE A 208 3.23 -7.50 -5.03
N GLY A 209 2.52 -8.08 -4.06
CA GLY A 209 1.49 -9.08 -4.34
C GLY A 209 0.40 -8.56 -5.28
N ASN A 210 -0.08 -7.33 -5.10
CA ASN A 210 -1.10 -6.71 -5.97
C ASN A 210 -0.57 -6.49 -7.39
N ALA A 211 0.66 -6.00 -7.52
CA ALA A 211 1.30 -5.84 -8.81
C ALA A 211 1.51 -7.19 -9.51
N LEU A 212 2.00 -8.20 -8.79
CA LEU A 212 2.24 -9.54 -9.32
C LEU A 212 0.95 -10.24 -9.76
N ALA A 213 -0.09 -10.21 -8.93
CA ALA A 213 -1.37 -10.82 -9.26
C ALA A 213 -2.00 -10.16 -10.50
N LYS A 214 -1.87 -8.83 -10.64
CA LYS A 214 -2.30 -8.13 -11.86
C LYS A 214 -1.44 -8.47 -13.07
N ALA A 215 -0.12 -8.55 -12.90
CA ALA A 215 0.81 -8.91 -13.97
C ALA A 215 0.49 -10.31 -14.52
N LYS A 216 0.26 -11.29 -13.64
CA LYS A 216 -0.14 -12.65 -14.05
C LYS A 216 -1.50 -12.67 -14.75
N ALA A 217 -2.47 -11.89 -14.27
CA ALA A 217 -3.76 -11.77 -14.94
C ALA A 217 -3.66 -11.17 -16.35
N LEU A 218 -2.70 -10.28 -16.60
CA LEU A 218 -2.50 -9.62 -17.89
C LEU A 218 -1.58 -10.38 -18.85
N HIS A 219 -0.57 -11.10 -18.33
CA HIS A 219 0.53 -11.65 -19.12
C HIS A 219 0.67 -13.18 -19.04
N GLY A 220 -0.14 -13.85 -18.23
CA GLY A 220 -0.03 -15.30 -17.96
C GLY A 220 1.08 -15.64 -17.00
#